data_AF-A0A6C0JD70-F1
#
_entry.id   AF-A0A6C0JD70-F1
#
_cell.length_a   1.000
_cell.length_b   1.000
_cell.length_c   1.000
_cell.angle_alpha   90.00
_cell.angle_beta   90.00
_cell.angle_gamma   90.00
#
_symmetry.space_group_name_H-M   'P 1'
#
loop_
_entity.id
_entity.type
_entity.pdbx_description
1 polymer ?
#
loop_
_entity_poly.entity_id
_entity_poly.type
_entity_poly.pdbx_seq_one_letter_code
_entity_poly.pdbx_strand_id
1 'polypeptide(L)'
;MGTNLQDVYYCQMDRNQQLSDRMYQRNIPSHQMGQSYFARPVDTYATVFPILDRHKPNTVAKASFPKYCQTKIFNPGQSAPYEGFSKNVDVESTLHNSFHPDQKSAQSKYIPGSGSDMYNANYLIPASQPVKMTNNLLFKQEQFSAFNPNQCNLGHKLFYNHIRQQTKDITLTSTDTVKTPKKNN
;
A
#
# COMPACT_ATOMS: atom_id res chain seq x y z
N MET A 1 37.14 28.34 53.47
CA MET A 1 35.77 28.56 52.98
C MET A 1 35.56 27.66 51.78
N GLY A 2 34.70 26.66 51.92
CA GLY A 2 34.55 25.58 50.94
C GLY A 2 33.80 26.03 49.70
N THR A 3 34.43 25.85 48.54
CA THR A 3 33.79 25.92 47.23
C THR A 3 33.48 24.50 46.76
N ASN A 4 32.57 23.82 47.44
CA ASN A 4 31.94 22.62 46.88
C ASN A 4 30.76 23.09 46.03
N LEU A 5 31.04 23.60 44.82
CA LEU A 5 30.05 23.49 43.75
C LEU A 5 30.06 22.03 43.33
N GLN A 6 28.91 21.37 43.40
CA GLN A 6 28.73 20.03 42.86
C GLN A 6 28.96 20.11 41.36
N ASP A 7 30.15 19.70 40.91
CA ASP A 7 30.45 19.53 39.49
C ASP A 7 29.41 18.58 38.90
N VAL A 8 28.61 19.09 37.96
CA VAL A 8 27.63 18.29 37.23
C VAL A 8 28.40 17.31 36.35
N TYR A 9 28.41 16.04 36.72
CA TYR A 9 29.10 15.00 35.98
C TYR A 9 28.26 14.59 34.75
N TYR A 10 28.64 15.08 33.57
CA TYR A 10 28.00 14.71 32.30
C TYR A 10 28.52 13.35 31.84
N CYS A 11 27.74 12.29 32.09
CA CYS A 11 27.98 10.96 31.54
C CYS A 11 27.50 10.84 30.08
N GLN A 12 28.07 9.88 29.34
CA GLN A 12 27.51 9.36 28.07
C GLN A 12 27.42 10.38 26.94
N MET A 13 28.27 11.41 26.94
CA MET A 13 28.31 12.42 25.87
C MET A 13 28.54 11.82 24.49
N ASP A 14 29.40 10.79 24.37
CA ASP A 14 29.65 10.10 23.10
C ASP A 14 28.40 9.39 22.56
N ARG A 15 27.60 8.79 23.46
CA ARG A 15 26.33 8.15 23.09
C ARG A 15 25.32 9.20 22.61
N ASN A 16 25.24 10.34 23.30
CA ASN A 16 24.36 11.44 22.90
C ASN A 16 24.76 12.00 21.54
N GLN A 17 26.06 12.14 21.29
CA GLN A 17 26.58 12.57 20.00
C GLN A 17 26.24 11.53 18.91
N GLN A 18 26.52 10.24 19.16
CA GLN A 18 26.20 9.16 18.22
C GLN A 18 24.70 9.11 17.88
N LEU A 19 23.83 9.25 18.88
CA LEU A 19 22.38 9.29 18.64
C LEU A 19 21.98 10.53 17.84
N SER A 20 22.56 11.69 18.15
CA SER A 20 22.33 12.94 17.41
C SER A 20 22.78 12.84 15.96
N ASP A 21 23.97 12.29 15.71
CA ASP A 21 24.51 12.09 14.37
C ASP A 21 23.64 11.12 13.56
N ARG A 22 23.17 10.03 14.18
CA ARG A 22 22.23 9.08 13.54
C ARG A 22 20.89 9.74 13.22
N MET A 23 20.36 10.57 14.11
CA MET A 23 19.13 11.32 13.86
C MET A 23 19.32 12.33 12.71
N TYR A 24 20.47 13.00 12.67
CA TYR A 24 20.80 13.95 11.61
C TYR A 24 20.97 13.25 10.25
N GLN A 25 21.70 12.13 10.20
CA GLN A 25 21.92 11.36 8.98
C GLN A 25 20.62 10.86 8.34
N ARG A 26 19.57 10.59 9.12
CA ARG A 26 18.25 10.21 8.60
C ARG A 26 17.56 11.30 7.79
N ASN A 27 17.94 12.56 7.99
CA ASN A 27 17.39 13.71 7.26
C ASN A 27 18.19 14.02 5.99
N ILE A 28 19.28 13.30 5.73
CA ILE A 28 20.13 13.50 4.55
C ILE A 28 19.83 12.39 3.53
N PRO A 29 19.61 12.74 2.25
CA PRO A 29 19.49 11.75 1.19
C PRO A 29 20.75 10.89 1.06
N SER A 30 20.59 9.63 0.67
CA SER A 30 21.76 8.71 0.56
C SER A 30 22.78 9.15 -0.48
N HIS A 31 22.36 9.92 -1.49
CA HIS A 31 23.22 10.48 -2.54
C HIS A 31 22.80 11.92 -2.84
N GLN A 32 23.76 12.74 -3.31
CA GLN A 32 23.46 14.07 -3.79
C GLN A 32 22.56 13.99 -5.04
N MET A 33 21.39 14.59 -4.94
CA MET A 33 20.41 14.63 -6.02
C MET A 33 20.53 15.93 -6.84
N GLY A 34 19.97 15.92 -8.04
CA GLY A 34 19.86 17.12 -8.87
C GLY A 34 19.08 18.23 -8.17
N GLN A 35 19.61 19.46 -8.23
CA GLN A 35 18.92 20.64 -7.71
C GLN A 35 17.87 21.15 -8.70
N SER A 36 16.77 21.70 -8.16
CA SER A 36 15.76 22.41 -8.94
C SER A 36 16.23 23.83 -9.22
N TYR A 37 16.40 24.18 -10.49
CA TYR A 37 16.75 25.54 -10.90
C TYR A 37 15.47 26.34 -11.20
N PHE A 38 15.32 27.50 -10.58
CA PHE A 38 14.24 28.43 -10.87
C PHE A 38 14.79 29.65 -11.60
N ALA A 39 14.29 29.90 -12.82
CA ALA A 39 14.62 31.12 -13.53
C ALA A 39 13.88 32.30 -12.90
N ARG A 40 14.57 33.45 -12.79
CA ARG A 40 13.94 34.70 -12.34
C ARG A 40 13.28 35.38 -13.53
N PRO A 41 12.07 35.95 -13.40
CA PRO A 41 11.43 36.67 -14.49
C PRO A 41 12.29 37.86 -14.93
N VAL A 42 12.25 38.19 -16.21
CA VAL A 42 12.93 39.35 -16.77
C VAL A 42 11.95 40.47 -16.99
N ASP A 43 12.42 41.71 -16.85
CA ASP A 43 11.60 42.89 -17.09
C ASP A 43 11.11 42.96 -18.55
N THR A 44 9.80 43.16 -18.70
CA THR A 44 9.07 43.26 -19.97
C THR A 44 8.55 44.68 -20.24
N TYR A 45 8.63 45.59 -19.27
CA TYR A 45 8.02 46.93 -19.39
C TYR A 45 8.73 47.80 -20.44
N ALA A 46 10.06 47.74 -20.50
CA ALA A 46 10.88 48.48 -21.45
C ALA A 46 11.50 47.59 -22.55
N THR A 47 10.92 46.41 -22.83
CA THR A 47 11.32 45.59 -23.98
C THR A 47 10.55 45.96 -25.23
N VAL A 48 11.22 46.58 -26.19
CA VAL A 48 10.66 46.72 -27.54
C VAL A 48 11.08 45.50 -28.36
N PHE A 49 10.12 44.68 -28.76
CA PHE A 49 10.30 43.46 -29.56
C PHE A 49 11.43 42.54 -29.07
N PRO A 50 11.25 41.82 -27.94
CA PRO A 50 12.25 40.86 -27.49
C PRO A 50 12.31 39.66 -28.45
N ILE A 51 13.14 39.78 -29.49
CA ILE A 51 13.48 38.69 -30.42
C ILE A 51 14.49 37.74 -29.78
N LEU A 52 15.22 38.21 -28.76
CA LEU A 52 16.29 37.48 -28.08
C LEU A 52 16.02 37.36 -26.58
N ASP A 53 16.52 36.27 -26.00
CA ASP A 53 16.50 36.04 -24.56
C ASP A 53 17.23 37.17 -23.82
N ARG A 54 16.55 37.80 -22.87
CA ARG A 54 17.07 38.90 -22.04
C ARG A 54 17.67 38.42 -20.71
N HIS A 55 17.68 37.11 -20.44
CA HIS A 55 18.32 36.57 -19.25
C HIS A 55 19.83 36.83 -19.29
N LYS A 56 20.39 37.21 -18.13
CA LYS A 56 21.84 37.32 -17.96
C LYS A 56 22.49 35.95 -18.20
N PRO A 57 23.54 35.85 -19.02
CA PRO A 57 24.22 34.58 -19.24
C PRO A 57 24.82 34.05 -17.94
N ASN A 58 24.78 32.73 -17.77
CA ASN A 58 25.30 32.06 -16.59
C ASN A 58 26.84 32.15 -16.56
N THR A 59 27.38 32.57 -15.41
CA THR A 59 28.84 32.60 -15.19
C THR A 59 29.40 31.21 -14.88
N VAL A 60 28.57 30.30 -14.37
CA VAL A 60 28.99 28.99 -13.85
C VAL A 60 28.37 27.86 -14.66
N ALA A 61 29.15 26.81 -14.91
CA ALA A 61 28.67 25.61 -15.57
C ALA A 61 27.65 24.87 -14.70
N LYS A 62 26.65 24.28 -15.34
CA LYS A 62 25.63 23.48 -14.65
C LYS A 62 26.25 22.20 -14.09
N ALA A 63 25.99 21.90 -12.83
CA ALA A 63 26.41 20.65 -12.21
C ALA A 63 25.67 19.46 -12.84
N SER A 64 26.41 18.37 -13.10
CA SER A 64 25.87 17.13 -13.65
C SER A 64 25.65 16.13 -12.52
N PHE A 65 24.42 15.61 -12.41
CA PHE A 65 24.03 14.66 -11.38
C PHE A 65 23.49 13.38 -12.03
N PRO A 66 23.65 12.21 -11.39
CA PRO A 66 23.02 10.99 -11.86
C PRO A 66 21.50 11.11 -11.79
N LYS A 67 20.82 10.38 -12.69
CA LYS A 67 19.36 10.34 -12.73
C LYS A 67 18.80 9.79 -11.42
N TYR A 68 17.83 10.50 -10.85
CA TYR A 68 17.19 10.07 -9.60
C TYR A 68 16.42 8.76 -9.80
N CYS A 69 16.51 7.86 -8.82
CA CYS A 69 15.82 6.57 -8.82
C CYS A 69 15.50 6.17 -7.38
N GLN A 70 14.21 6.03 -7.05
CA GLN A 70 13.76 5.76 -5.68
C GLN A 70 14.30 4.42 -5.12
N THR A 71 14.53 3.42 -5.98
CA THR A 71 15.02 2.10 -5.55
C THR A 71 16.48 2.10 -5.11
N LYS A 72 17.27 3.09 -5.54
CA LYS A 72 18.71 3.19 -5.24
C LYS A 72 19.03 4.34 -4.30
N ILE A 73 18.23 5.41 -4.33
CA ILE A 73 18.48 6.64 -3.59
C ILE A 73 17.32 6.86 -2.63
N PHE A 74 17.61 6.67 -1.34
CA PHE A 74 16.69 7.03 -0.27
C PHE A 74 16.66 8.55 -0.12
N ASN A 75 15.47 9.15 -0.20
CA ASN A 75 15.25 10.57 0.01
C ASN A 75 14.23 10.75 1.15
N PRO A 76 14.64 11.25 2.33
CA PRO A 76 13.72 11.50 3.44
C PRO A 76 12.88 12.77 3.25
N GLY A 77 13.18 13.59 2.23
CA GLY A 77 12.42 14.81 1.92
C GLY A 77 11.06 14.54 1.29
N GLN A 78 10.18 15.54 1.31
CA GLN A 78 8.84 15.45 0.73
C GLN A 78 8.80 15.46 -0.80
N SER A 79 9.84 15.99 -1.45
CA SER A 79 9.89 16.13 -2.91
C SER A 79 11.23 15.63 -3.44
N ALA A 80 11.16 14.98 -4.60
CA ALA A 80 12.31 14.47 -5.33
C ALA A 80 12.49 15.22 -6.66
N PRO A 81 13.66 15.11 -7.32
CA PRO A 81 13.88 15.77 -8.60
C PRO A 81 12.86 15.30 -9.64
N TYR A 82 12.36 16.24 -10.44
CA TYR A 82 11.36 15.99 -11.49
C TYR A 82 11.72 14.83 -12.42
N GLU A 83 13.01 14.63 -12.70
CA GLU A 83 13.47 13.56 -13.58
C GLU A 83 12.98 12.18 -13.14
N GLY A 84 12.93 11.91 -11.83
CA GLY A 84 12.43 10.64 -11.30
C GLY A 84 10.96 10.41 -11.62
N PHE A 85 10.13 11.43 -11.40
CA PHE A 85 8.71 11.39 -11.73
C PHE A 85 8.49 11.23 -13.23
N SER A 86 9.15 12.06 -14.03
CA SER A 86 8.97 12.09 -15.50
C SER A 86 9.36 10.79 -16.19
N LYS A 87 10.28 10.02 -15.60
CA LYS A 87 10.72 8.72 -16.13
C LYS A 87 9.81 7.57 -15.72
N ASN A 88 9.12 7.70 -14.59
CA ASN A 88 8.31 6.65 -13.96
C ASN A 88 6.84 7.08 -13.81
N VAL A 89 6.30 7.83 -14.78
CA VAL A 89 4.94 8.41 -14.71
C VAL A 89 3.89 7.36 -14.41
N ASP A 90 3.99 6.17 -15.01
CA ASP A 90 3.03 5.08 -14.78
C ASP A 90 3.09 4.57 -13.33
N VAL A 91 4.29 4.42 -12.78
CA VAL A 91 4.48 3.98 -11.39
C VAL A 91 3.94 5.04 -10.43
N GLU A 92 4.29 6.31 -10.64
CA GLU A 92 3.78 7.40 -9.80
C GLU A 92 2.26 7.53 -9.91
N SER A 93 1.70 7.40 -11.12
CA SER A 93 0.24 7.44 -11.35
C SER A 93 -0.48 6.26 -10.70
N THR A 94 0.14 5.06 -10.66
CA THR A 94 -0.42 3.91 -9.93
C THR A 94 -0.36 4.13 -8.41
N LEU A 95 0.75 4.63 -7.87
CA LEU A 95 0.90 4.95 -6.46
C LEU A 95 -0.07 6.06 -6.01
N HIS A 96 -0.25 7.08 -6.84
CA HIS A 96 -1.25 8.14 -6.67
C HIS A 96 -2.67 7.70 -7.01
N ASN A 97 -2.84 6.45 -7.47
CA ASN A 97 -4.13 5.88 -7.82
C ASN A 97 -4.93 6.74 -8.81
N SER A 98 -4.24 7.37 -9.76
CA SER A 98 -4.83 8.31 -10.73
C SER A 98 -5.58 7.62 -11.88
N PHE A 99 -5.42 6.31 -12.04
CA PHE A 99 -6.08 5.53 -13.09
C PHE A 99 -7.52 5.11 -12.73
N HIS A 100 -7.84 5.02 -11.44
CA HIS A 100 -9.14 4.52 -11.01
C HIS A 100 -10.11 5.68 -10.74
N PRO A 101 -11.38 5.56 -11.16
CA PRO A 101 -12.40 6.53 -10.79
C PRO A 101 -12.67 6.48 -9.28
N ASP A 102 -13.02 7.63 -8.70
CA ASP A 102 -13.35 7.73 -7.28
C ASP A 102 -14.68 7.01 -6.98
N GLN A 103 -14.57 5.77 -6.53
CA GLN A 103 -15.69 4.91 -6.16
C GLN A 103 -15.50 4.41 -4.72
N LYS A 104 -16.60 4.17 -4.00
CA LYS A 104 -16.57 3.61 -2.63
C LYS A 104 -16.34 2.07 -2.67
N SER A 105 -15.30 1.60 -3.33
CA SER A 105 -14.94 0.17 -3.41
C SER A 105 -13.47 -0.04 -3.07
N ALA A 106 -13.06 -1.28 -2.80
CA ALA A 106 -11.65 -1.62 -2.59
C ALA A 106 -10.85 -1.56 -3.90
N GLN A 107 -11.52 -1.74 -5.04
CA GLN A 107 -10.90 -1.73 -6.37
C GLN A 107 -10.44 -0.33 -6.80
N SER A 108 -11.07 0.71 -6.25
CA SER A 108 -10.71 2.10 -6.54
C SER A 108 -9.49 2.59 -5.77
N LYS A 109 -8.82 1.74 -4.97
CA LYS A 109 -7.67 2.13 -4.14
C LYS A 109 -6.44 1.34 -4.56
N TYR A 110 -5.29 1.99 -4.62
CA TYR A 110 -4.02 1.29 -4.73
C TYR A 110 -3.71 0.60 -3.40
N ILE A 111 -3.67 -0.73 -3.43
CA ILE A 111 -3.28 -1.59 -2.30
C ILE A 111 -2.02 -2.33 -2.73
N PRO A 112 -0.89 -2.18 -2.02
CA PRO A 112 0.33 -2.86 -2.40
C PRO A 112 0.19 -4.38 -2.22
N GLY A 113 0.99 -5.16 -2.94
CA GLY A 113 0.96 -6.62 -2.83
C GLY A 113 1.36 -7.10 -1.43
N SER A 114 0.93 -8.30 -1.03
CA SER A 114 1.26 -8.90 0.28
C SER A 114 2.76 -9.11 0.53
N GLY A 115 3.57 -9.16 -0.52
CA GLY A 115 5.04 -9.21 -0.42
C GLY A 115 5.72 -7.84 -0.27
N SER A 116 4.96 -6.75 -0.29
CA SER A 116 5.51 -5.40 -0.09
C SER A 116 5.98 -5.18 1.34
N ASP A 117 6.85 -4.19 1.52
CA ASP A 117 7.38 -3.79 2.83
C ASP A 117 6.27 -3.44 3.84
N MET A 118 5.15 -2.87 3.37
CA MET A 118 3.98 -2.56 4.21
C MET A 118 3.40 -3.78 4.93
N TYR A 119 3.48 -4.97 4.32
CA TYR A 119 2.93 -6.22 4.89
C TYR A 119 4.02 -7.21 5.33
N ASN A 120 5.23 -7.11 4.80
CA ASN A 120 6.34 -8.02 5.06
C ASN A 120 7.54 -7.30 5.71
N ALA A 121 7.41 -7.02 7.01
CA ALA A 121 8.44 -6.38 7.83
C ALA A 121 9.44 -7.37 8.46
N ASN A 122 9.53 -8.60 7.95
CA ASN A 122 10.35 -9.68 8.56
C ASN A 122 11.84 -9.34 8.65
N TYR A 123 12.34 -8.37 7.86
CA TYR A 123 13.73 -7.92 7.90
C TYR A 123 13.99 -6.85 8.97
N LEU A 124 12.95 -6.17 9.47
CA LEU A 124 13.07 -5.15 10.53
C LEU A 124 13.10 -5.76 11.93
N ILE A 125 12.49 -6.94 12.06
CA ILE A 125 12.42 -7.67 13.31
C ILE A 125 13.38 -8.85 13.17
N PRO A 126 14.54 -8.87 13.86
CA PRO A 126 15.29 -10.11 13.98
C PRO A 126 14.33 -11.08 14.66
N ALA A 127 13.98 -12.18 13.97
CA ALA A 127 12.99 -13.17 14.41
C ALA A 127 13.40 -13.77 15.75
N SER A 128 13.11 -13.05 16.83
CA SER A 128 13.26 -13.49 18.19
C SER A 128 12.10 -14.44 18.45
N GLN A 129 12.31 -15.72 18.11
CA GLN A 129 11.47 -16.86 18.48
C GLN A 129 10.01 -16.72 18.03
N PRO A 130 9.60 -17.31 16.88
CA PRO A 130 8.19 -17.32 16.52
C PRO A 130 7.36 -17.90 17.68
N VAL A 131 6.49 -17.07 18.27
CA VAL A 131 5.61 -17.52 19.34
C VAL A 131 4.68 -18.56 18.74
N LYS A 132 4.72 -19.79 19.28
CA LYS A 132 3.87 -20.87 18.82
C LYS A 132 2.41 -20.46 19.01
N MET A 133 1.68 -20.28 17.91
CA MET A 133 0.26 -19.97 17.96
C MET A 133 -0.49 -21.13 18.61
N THR A 134 -1.13 -20.88 19.74
CA THR A 134 -1.86 -21.91 20.51
C THR A 134 -3.20 -22.28 19.89
N ASN A 135 -3.76 -21.38 19.07
CA ASN A 135 -5.09 -21.51 18.48
C ASN A 135 -5.03 -22.15 17.10
N ASN A 136 -4.97 -23.47 17.00
CA ASN A 136 -4.82 -24.18 15.71
C ASN A 136 -5.93 -23.89 14.67
N LEU A 137 -7.05 -23.28 15.07
CA LEU A 137 -8.20 -22.99 14.21
C LEU A 137 -8.18 -21.59 13.57
N LEU A 138 -7.37 -20.64 14.06
CA LEU A 138 -7.45 -19.23 13.64
C LEU A 138 -7.19 -19.02 12.13
N PHE A 139 -6.34 -19.86 11.54
CA PHE A 139 -5.97 -19.82 10.12
C PHE A 139 -6.40 -21.07 9.36
N LYS A 140 -7.24 -21.92 9.95
CA LYS A 140 -7.76 -23.09 9.27
C LYS A 140 -8.80 -22.64 8.25
N GLN A 141 -8.50 -22.77 6.97
CA GLN A 141 -9.52 -22.66 5.93
C GLN A 141 -10.39 -23.91 5.97
N GLU A 142 -11.62 -23.75 6.48
CA GLU A 142 -12.66 -24.77 6.41
C GLU A 142 -13.05 -24.97 4.93
N GLN A 143 -12.81 -26.16 4.40
CA GLN A 143 -13.33 -26.57 3.10
C GLN A 143 -14.67 -27.26 3.34
N PHE A 144 -15.77 -26.58 2.99
CA PHE A 144 -17.08 -27.20 3.02
C PHE A 144 -17.27 -28.02 1.76
N SER A 145 -17.79 -29.24 1.90
CA SER A 145 -18.27 -30.00 0.75
C SER A 145 -19.40 -29.22 0.06
N ALA A 146 -19.55 -29.42 -1.25
CA ALA A 146 -20.68 -28.85 -1.98
C ALA A 146 -21.99 -29.38 -1.35
N PHE A 147 -22.70 -28.51 -0.64
CA PHE A 147 -23.97 -28.83 -0.01
C PHE A 147 -25.10 -28.35 -0.90
N ASN A 148 -25.79 -29.30 -1.53
CA ASN A 148 -27.03 -29.00 -2.24
C ASN A 148 -28.21 -29.23 -1.29
N PRO A 149 -28.87 -28.17 -0.78
CA PRO A 149 -30.03 -28.32 0.11
C PRO A 149 -31.25 -28.93 -0.60
N ASN A 150 -31.22 -29.05 -1.92
CA ASN A 150 -32.30 -29.57 -2.73
C ASN A 150 -32.24 -31.11 -2.85
N GLN A 151 -32.75 -31.79 -1.83
CA GLN A 151 -32.84 -33.26 -1.79
C GLN A 151 -33.65 -33.84 -2.96
N CYS A 152 -34.66 -33.11 -3.43
CA CYS A 152 -35.56 -33.54 -4.51
C CYS A 152 -35.04 -33.15 -5.91
N ASN A 153 -33.89 -32.48 -6.00
CA ASN A 153 -33.31 -31.97 -7.25
C ASN A 153 -34.33 -31.22 -8.16
N LEU A 154 -35.21 -30.41 -7.56
CA LEU A 154 -36.17 -29.58 -8.31
C LEU A 154 -35.53 -28.27 -8.79
N GLY A 155 -36.17 -27.50 -9.67
CA GLY A 155 -35.72 -26.12 -9.88
C GLY A 155 -34.47 -25.93 -10.75
N HIS A 156 -33.85 -27.00 -11.27
CA HIS A 156 -32.55 -26.92 -11.96
C HIS A 156 -32.62 -26.56 -13.45
N LYS A 157 -33.82 -26.42 -14.04
CA LYS A 157 -33.99 -26.18 -15.49
C LYS A 157 -34.02 -24.67 -15.79
N LEU A 158 -33.36 -24.25 -16.88
CA LEU A 158 -33.33 -22.86 -17.37
C LEU A 158 -34.69 -22.38 -17.90
N PHE A 159 -35.43 -23.27 -18.59
CA PHE A 159 -36.76 -23.00 -19.13
C PHE A 159 -37.77 -24.02 -18.58
N TYR A 160 -39.04 -23.63 -18.49
CA TYR A 160 -40.14 -24.46 -17.97
C TYR A 160 -39.92 -24.95 -16.53
N ASN A 161 -39.43 -24.06 -15.66
CA ASN A 161 -39.08 -24.37 -14.28
C ASN A 161 -40.26 -24.19 -13.30
N HIS A 162 -41.43 -24.72 -13.66
CA HIS A 162 -42.64 -24.54 -12.86
C HIS A 162 -42.61 -25.45 -11.63
N ILE A 163 -42.17 -24.92 -10.49
CA ILE A 163 -41.98 -25.67 -9.23
C ILE A 163 -43.27 -26.42 -8.82
N ARG A 164 -44.45 -25.83 -9.07
CA ARG A 164 -45.76 -26.45 -8.78
C ARG A 164 -46.04 -27.72 -9.58
N GLN A 165 -45.52 -27.84 -10.81
CA GLN A 165 -45.65 -29.05 -11.60
C GLN A 165 -44.57 -30.05 -11.21
N GLN A 166 -43.34 -29.57 -11.04
CA GLN A 166 -42.21 -30.40 -10.62
C GLN A 166 -42.44 -31.11 -9.29
N THR A 167 -43.11 -30.47 -8.32
CA THR A 167 -43.47 -31.12 -7.05
C THR A 167 -44.53 -32.22 -7.19
N LYS A 168 -45.39 -32.15 -8.21
CA LYS A 168 -46.38 -33.19 -8.51
C LYS A 168 -45.78 -34.39 -9.24
N ASP A 169 -44.70 -34.16 -9.98
CA ASP A 169 -44.02 -35.19 -10.78
C ASP A 169 -43.02 -36.01 -9.93
N ILE A 170 -42.87 -35.71 -8.63
CA ILE A 170 -42.03 -36.48 -7.69
C ILE A 170 -42.71 -37.81 -7.38
N THR A 171 -42.02 -38.92 -7.63
CA THR A 171 -42.44 -40.24 -7.18
C THR A 171 -42.12 -40.41 -5.69
N LEU A 172 -43.15 -40.49 -4.85
CA LEU A 172 -42.98 -40.76 -3.41
C LEU A 172 -42.62 -42.23 -3.20
N THR A 173 -41.39 -42.52 -2.77
CA THR A 173 -41.00 -43.85 -2.32
C THR A 173 -41.51 -44.11 -0.90
N SER A 174 -42.01 -45.32 -0.63
CA SER A 174 -42.73 -45.69 0.61
C SER A 174 -41.92 -45.57 1.91
N THR A 175 -40.63 -45.23 1.83
CA THR A 175 -39.76 -44.94 2.97
C THR A 175 -40.08 -43.60 3.64
N ASP A 176 -40.72 -42.67 2.93
CA ASP A 176 -40.96 -41.29 3.42
C ASP A 176 -42.38 -41.09 3.97
N THR A 177 -43.23 -42.11 3.89
CA THR A 177 -44.57 -42.08 4.46
C THR A 177 -44.55 -42.59 5.90
N VAL A 178 -44.57 -41.68 6.88
CA VAL A 178 -44.96 -42.03 8.26
C VAL A 178 -46.36 -42.63 8.19
N LYS A 179 -46.47 -43.95 8.39
CA LYS A 179 -47.76 -44.65 8.47
C LYS A 179 -48.56 -44.03 9.61
N THR A 180 -49.55 -43.21 9.28
CA THR A 180 -50.52 -42.70 10.23
C THR A 180 -51.45 -43.87 10.58
N PRO A 181 -51.56 -44.28 11.87
CA PRO A 181 -52.45 -45.38 12.23
C PRO A 181 -53.90 -44.98 11.95
N LYS A 182 -54.61 -45.79 11.16
CA LYS A 182 -56.06 -45.68 10.97
C LYS A 182 -56.73 -45.94 12.32
N LYS A 183 -57.43 -44.93 12.84
CA LYS A 183 -58.34 -45.07 13.98
C LYS A 183 -59.59 -45.79 13.47
N ASN A 184 -59.79 -47.02 13.94
CA ASN A 184 -61.00 -47.79 13.65
C ASN A 184 -62.16 -47.20 14.46
N ASN A 185 -63.25 -46.85 13.78
CA ASN A 185 -64.59 -46.76 14.36
C ASN A 185 -65.45 -47.82 13.66
#